data_AF-A0A7S2IBS5-F1
#
_entry.id   AF-A0A7S2IBS5-F1
#
_cell.length_a   1.000
_cell.length_b   1.000
_cell.length_c   1.000
_cell.angle_alpha   90.00
_cell.angle_beta   90.00
_cell.angle_gamma   90.00
#
_symmetry.space_group_name_H-M   'P 1'
#
loop_
_entity.id
_entity.type
_entity.pdbx_description
1 polymer ?
#
loop_
_entity_poly.entity_id
_entity_poly.type
_entity_poly.pdbx_seq_one_letter_code
_entity_poly.pdbx_strand_id
1 'polypeptide(L)'
;KHDFVVKLDVDAVFFAFRLPWVAKPWRNKPVVFATCPNGKLWGSIEVLSRPALARYAANLNLAGRKDDEPAIPEQCKHMNWWCWGEDEYIQECMKALGVPSVFQSQLVATSCNGGNCQDQHVAYHKFADVWAQEQCIKMAGQW
;
A
#
# COMPACT_ATOMS: atom_id res chain seq x y z
N LYS A 1 4.30 -5.06 -18.61
CA LYS A 1 3.12 -5.46 -17.81
C LYS A 1 3.56 -5.55 -16.34
N HIS A 2 2.86 -4.89 -15.41
CA HIS A 2 3.23 -4.85 -13.99
C HIS A 2 2.34 -5.80 -13.17
N ASP A 3 2.88 -6.43 -12.12
CA ASP A 3 2.15 -7.35 -11.25
C ASP A 3 1.58 -6.68 -10.00
N PHE A 4 2.20 -5.58 -9.58
CA PHE A 4 1.83 -4.79 -8.41
C PHE A 4 1.91 -3.30 -8.75
N VAL A 5 1.08 -2.52 -8.10
CA VAL A 5 1.14 -1.06 -8.05
C VAL A 5 1.54 -0.66 -6.64
N VAL A 6 2.40 0.34 -6.53
CA VAL A 6 2.89 0.88 -5.28
C VAL A 6 2.55 2.36 -5.25
N LYS A 7 1.81 2.81 -4.24
CA LYS A 7 1.74 4.23 -3.87
C LYS A 7 2.66 4.46 -2.67
N LEU A 8 3.35 5.59 -2.68
CA LEU A 8 4.33 5.98 -1.68
C LEU A 8 4.03 7.40 -1.23
N ASP A 9 4.21 7.65 0.06
CA ASP A 9 4.27 9.01 0.58
C ASP A 9 5.68 9.57 0.39
N VAL A 10 5.78 10.90 0.35
CA VAL A 10 7.05 11.62 0.13
C VAL A 10 8.05 11.48 1.28
N ASP A 11 7.60 10.98 2.44
CA ASP A 11 8.40 10.77 3.64
C ASP A 11 8.84 9.30 3.82
N ALA A 12 8.74 8.48 2.77
CA ALA A 12 9.19 7.09 2.73
C ALA A 12 10.48 6.92 1.92
N VAL A 13 11.37 6.05 2.40
CA VAL A 13 12.48 5.53 1.59
C VAL A 13 12.11 4.14 1.08
N PHE A 14 12.03 3.97 -0.24
CA PHE A 14 11.57 2.74 -0.89
C PHE A 14 12.66 2.08 -1.73
N PHE A 15 12.93 0.80 -1.47
CA PHE A 15 13.87 -0.03 -2.21
C PHE A 15 13.12 -1.00 -3.12
N ALA A 16 12.79 -0.54 -4.33
CA ALA A 16 11.99 -1.29 -5.30
C ALA A 16 12.50 -2.71 -5.59
N PHE A 17 13.82 -2.93 -5.56
CA PHE A 17 14.43 -4.24 -5.80
C PHE A 17 14.19 -5.26 -4.68
N ARG A 18 13.80 -4.82 -3.46
CA ARG A 18 13.45 -5.70 -2.34
C ARG A 18 11.99 -6.16 -2.41
N LEU A 19 11.12 -5.40 -3.07
CA LEU A 19 9.69 -5.73 -3.17
C LEU A 19 9.40 -7.16 -3.68
N PRO A 20 10.11 -7.70 -4.69
CA PRO A 20 9.92 -9.07 -5.13
C PRO A 20 10.08 -10.14 -4.03
N TRP A 21 10.86 -9.90 -2.98
CA TRP A 21 11.08 -10.85 -1.88
C TRP A 21 9.80 -11.12 -1.09
N VAL A 22 8.98 -10.09 -0.91
CA VAL A 22 7.67 -10.19 -0.23
C VAL A 22 6.52 -10.40 -1.22
N ALA A 23 6.58 -9.83 -2.42
CA ALA A 23 5.44 -9.78 -3.33
C ALA A 23 5.28 -11.01 -4.25
N LYS A 24 6.38 -11.71 -4.56
CA LYS A 24 6.38 -12.83 -5.52
C LYS A 24 5.35 -13.94 -5.18
N PRO A 25 5.14 -14.37 -3.92
CA PRO A 25 4.14 -15.38 -3.57
C PRO A 25 2.69 -14.98 -3.86
N TRP A 26 2.45 -13.69 -4.05
CA TRP A 26 1.13 -13.09 -4.27
C TRP A 26 0.86 -12.74 -5.73
N ARG A 27 1.81 -13.03 -6.64
CA ARG A 27 1.61 -12.82 -8.07
C ARG A 27 0.33 -13.52 -8.53
N ASN A 28 -0.47 -12.80 -9.31
CA ASN A 28 -1.78 -13.24 -9.84
C ASN A 28 -2.85 -13.54 -8.76
N LYS A 29 -2.62 -13.23 -7.49
CA LYS A 29 -3.64 -13.29 -6.44
C LYS A 29 -4.11 -11.87 -6.10
N PRO A 30 -5.41 -11.64 -5.89
CA PRO A 30 -5.91 -10.36 -5.39
C PRO A 30 -5.42 -10.19 -3.95
N VAL A 31 -4.67 -9.11 -3.67
CA VAL A 31 -4.20 -8.78 -2.33
C VAL A 31 -3.90 -7.29 -2.21
N VAL A 32 -4.15 -6.76 -1.02
CA VAL A 32 -3.56 -5.51 -0.50
C VAL A 32 -2.62 -5.90 0.64
N PHE A 33 -1.42 -5.35 0.69
CA PHE A 33 -0.53 -5.64 1.82
C PHE A 33 -0.82 -4.73 3.00
N ALA A 34 -1.13 -5.31 4.15
CA ALA A 34 -1.15 -4.58 5.41
C ALA A 34 0.29 -4.31 5.87
N THR A 35 0.49 -3.13 6.44
CA THR A 35 1.77 -2.65 6.97
C THR A 35 1.90 -2.88 8.47
N CYS A 36 0.78 -3.13 9.17
CA CYS A 36 0.77 -3.39 10.62
C CYS A 36 0.26 -4.81 10.99
N PRO A 37 0.75 -5.40 12.11
CA PRO A 37 0.37 -6.75 12.52
C PRO A 37 -1.11 -6.97 12.79
N ASN A 38 -1.86 -5.91 13.10
CA ASN A 38 -3.31 -5.93 13.27
C ASN A 38 -4.10 -6.04 11.95
N GLY A 39 -3.41 -6.22 10.82
CA GLY A 39 -4.00 -6.32 9.49
C GLY A 39 -4.39 -4.97 8.88
N LYS A 40 -4.02 -3.86 9.51
CA LYS A 40 -4.24 -2.52 8.96
C LYS A 40 -3.17 -2.15 7.94
N LEU A 41 -3.63 -1.61 6.82
CA LEU A 41 -2.90 -0.76 5.91
C LEU A 41 -2.86 0.62 6.55
N TRP A 42 -1.67 1.02 6.98
CA TRP A 42 -1.40 2.32 7.56
C TRP A 42 -0.04 2.82 7.09
N GLY A 43 -0.01 4.07 6.65
CA GLY A 43 1.21 4.82 6.45
C GLY A 43 1.72 4.79 5.01
N SER A 44 3.03 4.84 4.88
CA SER A 44 3.67 5.49 3.75
C SER A 44 3.92 4.65 2.51
N ILE A 45 3.45 3.41 2.51
CA ILE A 45 3.49 2.55 1.34
C ILE A 45 2.23 1.69 1.26
N GLU A 46 1.63 1.70 0.08
CA GLU A 46 0.48 0.88 -0.25
C GLU A 46 0.83 0.00 -1.44
N VAL A 47 0.79 -1.32 -1.24
CA VAL A 47 1.08 -2.30 -2.31
C VAL A 47 -0.17 -3.08 -2.65
N LEU A 48 -0.63 -2.90 -3.88
CA LEU A 48 -1.82 -3.54 -4.42
C LEU A 48 -1.46 -4.42 -5.60
N SER A 49 -1.96 -5.66 -5.61
CA SER A 49 -1.73 -6.55 -6.75
C SER A 49 -2.60 -6.16 -7.95
N ARG A 50 -2.13 -6.45 -9.17
CA ARG A 50 -2.90 -6.21 -10.39
C ARG A 50 -4.32 -6.84 -10.33
N PRO A 51 -4.52 -8.07 -9.85
CA PRO A 51 -5.87 -8.63 -9.70
C PRO A 51 -6.75 -7.88 -8.68
N ALA A 52 -6.18 -7.29 -7.63
CA ALA A 52 -6.93 -6.45 -6.69
C ALA A 52 -7.44 -5.18 -7.40
N LEU A 53 -6.55 -4.48 -8.11
CA LEU A 53 -6.93 -3.30 -8.88
C LEU A 53 -7.88 -3.61 -10.04
N ALA A 54 -7.74 -4.77 -10.68
CA ALA A 54 -8.68 -5.20 -11.70
C ALA A 54 -10.09 -5.41 -11.12
N ARG A 55 -10.21 -5.94 -9.89
CA ARG A 55 -11.50 -6.03 -9.19
C ARG A 55 -12.06 -4.65 -8.84
N TYR A 56 -11.22 -3.74 -8.36
CA TYR A 56 -11.61 -2.35 -8.11
C TYR A 56 -12.15 -1.69 -9.37
N ALA A 57 -11.38 -1.74 -10.47
CA ALA A 57 -11.73 -1.17 -11.76
C ALA A 57 -13.04 -1.77 -12.33
N ALA A 58 -13.23 -3.09 -12.21
CA ALA A 58 -14.42 -3.77 -12.71
C ALA A 58 -15.71 -3.41 -11.95
N ASN A 59 -15.60 -2.83 -10.75
CA ASN A 59 -16.74 -2.41 -9.94
C ASN A 59 -16.96 -0.90 -9.94
N LEU A 60 -16.10 -0.12 -10.62
CA LEU A 60 -16.26 1.33 -10.73
C LEU A 60 -17.64 1.66 -11.32
N ASN A 61 -18.40 2.51 -10.63
CA ASN A 61 -19.64 3.02 -11.20
C ASN A 61 -19.33 4.15 -12.20
N LEU A 62 -19.23 3.78 -13.48
CA LEU A 62 -18.95 4.69 -14.59
C LEU A 62 -20.21 5.18 -15.30
N ALA A 63 -21.35 4.53 -15.11
CA ALA A 63 -22.57 4.82 -15.84
C ALA A 63 -23.25 6.09 -15.29
N GLY A 64 -23.46 7.10 -16.16
CA GLY A 64 -24.08 8.37 -15.76
C GLY A 64 -23.22 9.23 -14.84
N ARG A 65 -21.96 8.84 -14.60
CA ARG A 65 -20.99 9.62 -13.83
C ARG A 65 -20.65 10.90 -14.58
N LYS A 66 -20.63 12.04 -13.87
CA LYS A 66 -20.06 13.27 -14.41
C LYS A 66 -18.53 13.23 -14.39
N ASP A 67 -17.90 14.05 -15.22
CA ASP A 67 -16.43 14.08 -15.31
C ASP A 67 -15.76 14.56 -14.01
N ASP A 68 -16.46 15.37 -13.22
CA ASP A 68 -16.03 15.93 -11.93
C ASP A 68 -16.36 15.02 -10.73
N GLU A 69 -17.09 13.92 -10.93
CA GLU A 69 -17.39 12.95 -9.88
C GLU A 69 -16.34 11.84 -9.80
N PRO A 70 -15.88 11.45 -8.59
CA PRO A 70 -14.93 10.37 -8.43
C PRO A 70 -15.55 9.03 -8.86
N ALA A 71 -14.82 8.26 -9.68
CA ALA A 71 -15.19 6.89 -10.00
C ALA A 71 -14.93 6.01 -8.76
N ILE A 72 -16.01 5.63 -8.08
CA ILE A 72 -15.97 4.83 -6.86
C ILE A 72 -16.72 3.52 -7.10
N PRO A 73 -16.22 2.36 -6.61
CA PRO A 73 -17.00 1.14 -6.62
C PRO A 73 -18.31 1.27 -5.85
N GLU A 74 -19.42 0.77 -6.40
CA GLU A 74 -20.75 0.96 -5.79
C GLU A 74 -20.81 0.45 -4.34
N GLN A 75 -20.17 -0.68 -4.06
CA GLN A 75 -20.06 -1.27 -2.72
C GLN A 75 -19.36 -0.35 -1.71
N CYS A 76 -18.52 0.58 -2.18
CA CYS A 76 -17.74 1.48 -1.34
C CYS A 76 -18.41 2.84 -1.13
N LYS A 77 -19.43 3.20 -1.94
CA LYS A 77 -20.13 4.49 -1.83
C LYS A 77 -20.89 4.66 -0.52
N HIS A 78 -21.51 3.58 -0.04
CA HIS A 78 -22.35 3.58 1.16
C HIS A 78 -21.57 3.30 2.45
N MET A 79 -20.24 3.25 2.38
CA MET A 79 -19.41 3.13 3.58
C MET A 79 -19.37 4.45 4.35
N ASN A 80 -19.13 4.37 5.66
CA ASN A 80 -19.01 5.54 6.52
C ASN A 80 -17.60 6.17 6.44
N TRP A 81 -17.14 6.46 5.23
CA TRP A 81 -15.75 6.85 4.94
C TRP A 81 -15.40 8.30 5.33
N TRP A 82 -16.38 9.12 5.74
CA TRP A 82 -16.17 10.56 6.03
C TRP A 82 -15.17 10.83 7.16
N CYS A 83 -14.88 9.84 8.01
CA CYS A 83 -13.88 9.92 9.08
C CYS A 83 -12.61 9.09 8.82
N TRP A 84 -12.50 8.49 7.64
CA TRP A 84 -11.36 7.66 7.25
C TRP A 84 -10.30 8.47 6.51
N GLY A 85 -9.04 8.08 6.71
CA GLY A 85 -7.97 8.45 5.78
C GLY A 85 -8.01 7.61 4.51
N GLU A 86 -7.15 7.95 3.54
CA GLU A 86 -7.05 7.22 2.26
C GLU A 86 -6.71 5.73 2.44
N ASP A 87 -5.77 5.38 3.34
CA ASP A 87 -5.36 4.01 3.61
C ASP A 87 -6.54 3.15 4.11
N GLU A 88 -7.31 3.72 5.05
CA GLU A 88 -8.45 3.03 5.64
C GLU A 88 -9.58 2.89 4.62
N TYR A 89 -9.81 3.91 3.80
CA TYR A 89 -10.76 3.85 2.69
C TYR A 89 -10.39 2.73 1.70
N ILE A 90 -9.16 2.69 1.21
CA ILE A 90 -8.79 1.70 0.19
C ILE A 90 -8.79 0.29 0.76
N GLN A 91 -8.36 0.11 2.01
CA GLN A 91 -8.42 -1.19 2.69
C GLN A 91 -9.86 -1.71 2.82
N GLU A 92 -10.76 -0.91 3.41
CA GLU A 92 -12.12 -1.37 3.66
C GLU A 92 -12.91 -1.52 2.35
N CYS A 93 -12.66 -0.67 1.35
CA CYS A 93 -13.22 -0.84 0.01
C CYS A 93 -12.75 -2.16 -0.64
N MET A 94 -11.44 -2.45 -0.59
CA MET A 94 -10.89 -3.71 -1.13
C MET A 94 -11.47 -4.93 -0.42
N LYS A 95 -11.65 -4.86 0.89
CA LYS A 95 -12.30 -5.90 1.69
C LYS A 95 -13.75 -6.14 1.26
N ALA A 96 -14.55 -5.09 1.03
CA ALA A 96 -15.92 -5.23 0.51
C ALA A 96 -15.96 -5.82 -0.91
N LEU A 97 -14.90 -5.64 -1.69
CA LEU A 97 -14.71 -6.29 -3.00
C LEU A 97 -14.11 -7.70 -2.89
N GLY A 98 -14.01 -8.26 -1.70
CA GLY A 98 -13.49 -9.62 -1.46
C GLY A 98 -11.99 -9.75 -1.72
N VAL A 99 -11.23 -8.65 -1.66
CA VAL A 99 -9.77 -8.64 -1.73
C VAL A 99 -9.21 -8.68 -0.30
N PRO A 100 -8.42 -9.70 0.06
CA PRO A 100 -7.85 -9.79 1.40
C PRO A 100 -6.75 -8.73 1.63
N SER A 101 -6.72 -8.20 2.84
CA SER A 101 -5.59 -7.46 3.39
C SER A 101 -4.66 -8.43 4.12
N VAL A 102 -3.38 -8.49 3.76
CA VAL A 102 -2.43 -9.45 4.34
C VAL A 102 -1.17 -8.77 4.83
N PHE A 103 -0.87 -8.94 6.12
CA PHE A 103 0.32 -8.35 6.73
C PHE A 103 1.60 -8.92 6.13
N GLN A 104 2.51 -8.02 5.75
CA GLN A 104 3.85 -8.33 5.27
C GLN A 104 4.88 -7.70 6.21
N SER A 105 5.46 -8.50 7.10
CA SER A 105 6.39 -8.00 8.13
C SER A 105 7.61 -7.28 7.57
N GLN A 106 8.09 -7.69 6.39
CA GLN A 106 9.25 -7.11 5.71
C GLN A 106 8.89 -5.99 4.71
N LEU A 107 7.62 -5.56 4.65
CA LEU A 107 7.20 -4.55 3.69
C LEU A 107 7.70 -3.15 4.06
N VAL A 108 7.43 -2.68 5.26
CA VAL A 108 7.84 -1.34 5.69
C VAL A 108 8.28 -1.39 7.13
N ALA A 109 9.40 -0.76 7.49
CA ALA A 109 9.69 -0.48 8.88
C ALA A 109 8.99 0.82 9.27
N THR A 110 8.04 0.75 10.19
CA THR A 110 7.27 1.89 10.70
C THR A 110 7.02 1.76 12.21
N SER A 111 6.23 2.66 12.80
CA SER A 111 5.94 2.69 14.24
C SER A 111 5.26 1.42 14.78
N CYS A 112 4.53 0.68 13.94
CA CYS A 112 3.77 -0.50 14.37
C CYS A 112 4.50 -1.84 14.25
N ASN A 113 5.61 -1.91 13.51
CA ASN A 113 6.40 -3.14 13.35
C ASN A 113 7.91 -2.95 13.54
N GLY A 114 8.37 -1.71 13.78
CA GLY A 114 9.75 -1.39 14.11
C GLY A 114 10.72 -1.59 12.96
N GLY A 115 12.02 -1.49 13.27
CA GLY A 115 13.11 -1.64 12.33
C GLY A 115 13.83 -0.33 12.03
N ASN A 116 15.00 -0.43 11.41
CA ASN A 116 15.84 0.68 11.00
C ASN A 116 16.48 0.41 9.63
N CYS A 117 17.09 1.43 9.03
CA CYS A 117 17.61 1.37 7.66
C CYS A 117 18.71 0.32 7.40
N GLN A 118 19.28 -0.32 8.42
CA GLN A 118 20.21 -1.45 8.27
C GLN A 118 19.48 -2.79 8.05
N ASP A 119 18.19 -2.86 8.39
CA ASP A 119 17.39 -4.07 8.18
C ASP A 119 17.12 -4.31 6.68
N GLN A 120 16.39 -5.38 6.36
CA GLN A 120 16.07 -5.75 4.97
C GLN A 120 14.60 -5.49 4.57
N HIS A 121 13.99 -4.45 5.13
CA HIS A 121 12.63 -4.05 4.75
C HIS A 121 12.58 -3.43 3.34
N VAL A 122 11.43 -3.52 2.67
CA VAL A 122 11.22 -2.94 1.34
C VAL A 122 11.13 -1.41 1.42
N ALA A 123 10.55 -0.86 2.47
CA ALA A 123 10.45 0.56 2.72
C ALA A 123 10.73 0.93 4.19
N TYR A 124 10.95 2.21 4.44
CA TYR A 124 11.18 2.78 5.77
C TYR A 124 10.38 4.06 5.94
N HIS A 125 9.83 4.26 7.14
CA HIS A 125 9.00 5.41 7.51
C HIS A 125 9.24 5.78 8.99
N LYS A 126 9.31 7.06 9.37
CA LYS A 126 9.09 8.29 8.60
C LYS A 126 10.34 9.15 8.53
N PHE A 127 10.47 9.93 7.46
CA PHE A 127 11.58 10.89 7.31
C PHE A 127 11.04 12.30 7.04
N ALA A 128 11.23 13.19 8.01
CA ALA A 128 10.74 14.56 7.94
C ALA A 128 11.58 15.48 7.02
N ASP A 129 12.79 15.05 6.66
CA ASP A 129 13.70 15.84 5.83
C ASP A 129 14.57 14.95 4.92
N VAL A 130 15.11 15.56 3.88
CA VAL A 130 15.90 14.89 2.84
C VAL A 130 17.20 14.30 3.39
N TRP A 131 17.82 14.93 4.40
CA TRP A 131 19.07 14.42 4.97
C TRP A 131 18.87 13.09 5.70
N ALA A 132 17.76 12.97 6.44
CA ALA A 132 17.39 11.72 7.09
C ALA A 132 17.11 10.61 6.05
N GLN A 133 16.48 10.94 4.92
CA GLN A 133 16.29 10.00 3.81
C GLN A 133 17.61 9.54 3.21
N GLU A 134 18.53 10.47 2.91
CA GLU A 134 19.84 10.14 2.35
C GLU A 134 20.68 9.26 3.28
N GLN A 135 20.64 9.52 4.59
CA GLN A 135 21.30 8.67 5.59
C GLN A 135 20.73 7.25 5.58
N CYS A 136 19.41 7.12 5.50
CA CYS A 136 18.76 5.82 5.38
C CYS A 136 19.21 5.05 4.13
N ILE A 137 19.26 5.73 2.98
CA ILE A 137 19.74 5.16 1.71
C ILE A 137 21.19 4.70 1.85
N LYS A 138 22.07 5.49 2.49
CA LYS A 138 23.48 5.14 2.73
C LYS A 138 23.61 3.91 3.64
N MET A 139 22.81 3.81 4.70
CA MET A 139 22.81 2.67 5.63
C MET A 139 22.32 1.39 4.95
N ALA A 140 21.23 1.48 4.18
CA ALA A 140 20.62 0.35 3.49
C ALA A 140 21.41 -0.14 2.25
N GLY A 141 22.30 0.70 1.74
CA GLY A 141 23.13 0.46 0.56
C GLY A 141 24.47 -0.22 0.84
N GLN A 142 24.81 -0.48 2.11
CA GLN A 142 25.99 -1.27 2.48
C GLN A 142 25.65 -2.77 2.35
N TRP A 143 26.01 -3.35 1.20
CA TRP A 143 25.85 -4.78 0.89
C TRP A 143 27.21 -5.47 0.84
#